data_AF-A0A2V8T8K9-F1
#
_entry.id   AF-A0A2V8T8K9-F1
#
_cell.length_a   1.000
_cell.length_b   1.000
_cell.length_c   1.000
_cell.angle_alpha   90.00
_cell.angle_beta   90.00
_cell.angle_gamma   90.00
#
_symmetry.space_group_name_H-M   'P 1'
#
loop_
_entity.id
_entity.type
_entity.pdbx_description
1 polymer ?
#
loop_
_entity_poly.entity_id
_entity_poly.type
_entity_poly.pdbx_seq_one_letter_code
_entity_poly.pdbx_strand_id
1 'polypeptide(L)'
;MDPSNALAGAAVGIAVALLAVRPLQGFDTWWHLASGREMARTGRLLSSEPFTFTAAGKPWMNHEWLWQLGSFAAFRLVDGPPGDEEIDAARVSSPERAVAIDNRDRSEEKGASALVLLNAALLSVPFVLGYATLRGAGAGMFVASSVALFCAWGARGRFLARPEAVTLLLAGATLFLLDRARRSGRRGPLVILPALIALGANFHPGVIVLPVLVSLYLIGDRMGSALGRPARLPVASAGAACLALAALAATAASPSGVRIWSTPFTLSGIVKGEHYYNPEWLPALPSVAPSLYVAIAFVLALLLACRVSGRRGIDAASLLPQAGLAVLAVSGVRHVGLFFVALPFGCAHMIGRLPVLAAPSGESRASRSRRWWEPGAAAGLAGATAAFLFLAGEIGLGVDRSTTPVDACRFIALHEPRGRLYNDVRFGGYLIWRFGPRRAVFIDGRNELFAPLLQELSGIYSGESSYNAWLDLVRRFAIEGALVRYSPDKMGVVYPAAGDLPPRRGYRAFSAYLFPQSGWALVYWDDTAMLFLRRGSENRALIDRFAYRSVNPEDAEYVLQKAVEDPRFRESLQQDLTRRLSEPPSCERARILLGQLRQLPQQSASGAPDRPPSGS
;
A
#
# COMPACT_ATOMS: atom_id res chain seq x y z
N MET A 1 -23.07 -29.74 -10.57
CA MET A 1 -23.25 -28.28 -10.35
C MET A 1 -23.85 -27.70 -11.60
N ASP A 2 -24.74 -26.72 -11.47
CA ASP A 2 -25.23 -25.95 -12.62
C ASP A 2 -24.04 -25.23 -13.30
N PRO A 3 -23.77 -25.46 -14.60
CA PRO A 3 -22.66 -24.82 -15.31
C PRO A 3 -22.71 -23.29 -15.24
N SER A 4 -23.91 -22.71 -15.22
CA SER A 4 -24.10 -21.25 -15.12
C SER A 4 -23.57 -20.68 -13.80
N ASN A 5 -23.72 -21.43 -12.71
CA ASN A 5 -23.23 -21.05 -11.39
C ASN A 5 -21.68 -21.09 -11.31
N ALA A 6 -21.07 -22.08 -11.96
CA ALA A 6 -19.61 -22.16 -12.04
C ALA A 6 -19.03 -21.02 -12.87
N LEU A 7 -19.65 -20.71 -14.02
CA LEU A 7 -19.28 -19.58 -14.88
C LEU A 7 -19.41 -18.24 -14.14
N ALA A 8 -20.50 -18.01 -13.41
CA ALA A 8 -20.68 -16.78 -12.64
C ALA A 8 -19.65 -16.65 -11.50
N GLY A 9 -19.29 -17.75 -10.83
CA GLY A 9 -18.21 -17.75 -9.84
C GLY A 9 -16.85 -17.41 -10.46
N ALA A 10 -16.55 -17.96 -11.64
CA ALA A 10 -15.33 -17.62 -12.38
C ALA A 10 -15.32 -16.14 -12.82
N ALA A 11 -16.46 -15.62 -13.30
CA ALA A 11 -16.60 -14.21 -13.68
C ALA A 11 -16.37 -13.26 -12.48
N VAL A 12 -16.89 -13.61 -11.29
CA VAL A 12 -16.58 -12.88 -10.05
C VAL A 12 -15.07 -12.90 -9.78
N GLY A 13 -14.43 -14.08 -9.87
CA GLY A 13 -12.99 -14.21 -9.68
C GLY A 13 -12.18 -13.32 -10.63
N ILE A 14 -12.52 -13.32 -11.93
CA ILE A 14 -11.86 -12.50 -12.94
C ILE A 14 -12.06 -11.00 -12.66
N ALA A 15 -13.29 -10.57 -12.36
CA ALA A 15 -13.57 -9.17 -12.05
C ALA A 15 -12.80 -8.68 -10.82
N VAL A 16 -12.71 -9.50 -9.76
CA VAL A 16 -11.90 -9.19 -8.58
C VAL A 16 -10.42 -9.17 -8.90
N ALA A 17 -9.93 -10.11 -9.71
CA ALA A 17 -8.54 -10.11 -10.16
C ALA A 17 -8.22 -8.82 -10.93
N LEU A 18 -9.06 -8.40 -11.88
CA LEU A 18 -8.88 -7.14 -12.61
C LEU A 18 -8.84 -5.92 -11.68
N LEU A 19 -9.66 -5.89 -10.63
CA LEU A 19 -9.62 -4.84 -9.60
C LEU A 19 -8.28 -4.81 -8.83
N ALA A 20 -7.62 -5.97 -8.68
CA ALA A 20 -6.33 -6.12 -8.01
C ALA A 20 -5.12 -5.99 -8.94
N VAL A 21 -5.32 -6.03 -10.27
CA VAL A 21 -4.26 -5.79 -11.27
C VAL A 21 -3.96 -4.30 -11.34
N ARG A 22 -3.08 -3.86 -10.45
CA ARG A 22 -2.60 -2.48 -10.37
C ARG A 22 -1.08 -2.47 -10.40
N PRO A 23 -0.44 -1.45 -11.01
CA PRO A 23 1.00 -1.30 -10.94
C PRO A 23 1.47 -1.30 -9.48
N LEU A 24 2.70 -1.77 -9.26
CA LEU A 24 3.20 -1.97 -7.91
C LEU A 24 3.45 -0.63 -7.19
N GLN A 25 2.47 -0.22 -6.38
CA GLN A 25 2.38 1.08 -5.68
C GLN A 25 2.95 1.08 -4.24
N GLY A 26 3.13 -0.11 -3.64
CA GLY A 26 3.46 -0.22 -2.22
C GLY A 26 4.93 0.03 -1.93
N PHE A 27 5.25 1.11 -1.21
CA PHE A 27 6.62 1.42 -0.76
C PHE A 27 7.25 0.33 0.14
N ASP A 28 6.42 -0.51 0.76
CA ASP A 28 6.88 -1.64 1.58
C ASP A 28 7.24 -2.90 0.78
N THR A 29 6.69 -3.05 -0.43
CA THR A 29 6.88 -4.28 -1.22
C THR A 29 8.34 -4.56 -1.49
N TRP A 30 9.10 -3.50 -1.75
CA TRP A 30 10.47 -3.58 -2.21
C TRP A 30 11.45 -4.06 -1.14
N TRP A 31 11.27 -3.68 0.13
CA TRP A 31 12.12 -4.22 1.20
C TRP A 31 11.75 -5.68 1.50
N HIS A 32 10.51 -6.11 1.29
CA HIS A 32 10.16 -7.54 1.37
C HIS A 32 10.90 -8.35 0.32
N LEU A 33 10.91 -7.88 -0.94
CA LEU A 33 11.63 -8.53 -2.04
C LEU A 33 13.13 -8.60 -1.76
N ALA A 34 13.71 -7.50 -1.25
CA ALA A 34 15.13 -7.47 -0.90
C ALA A 34 15.46 -8.40 0.28
N SER A 35 14.58 -8.49 1.27
CA SER A 35 14.70 -9.44 2.38
C SER A 35 14.64 -10.88 1.88
N GLY A 36 13.72 -11.19 0.96
CA GLY A 36 13.62 -12.49 0.30
C GLY A 36 14.87 -12.84 -0.49
N ARG A 37 15.41 -11.88 -1.26
CA ARG A 37 16.69 -12.02 -1.98
C ARG A 37 17.84 -12.35 -1.03
N GLU A 38 17.95 -11.60 0.06
CA GLU A 38 19.06 -11.77 1.01
C GLU A 38 18.97 -13.10 1.79
N MET A 39 17.77 -13.51 2.20
CA MET A 39 17.57 -14.82 2.82
C MET A 39 17.84 -15.96 1.85
N ALA A 40 17.43 -15.84 0.59
CA ALA A 40 17.72 -16.84 -0.44
C ALA A 40 19.23 -16.94 -0.72
N ARG A 41 19.94 -15.80 -0.75
CA ARG A 41 21.39 -15.71 -0.96
C ARG A 41 22.20 -16.30 0.20
N THR A 42 21.78 -16.05 1.44
CA THR A 42 22.54 -16.43 2.64
C THR A 42 22.11 -17.78 3.23
N GLY A 43 20.93 -18.29 2.87
CA GLY A 43 20.33 -19.48 3.47
C GLY A 43 19.94 -19.30 4.95
N ARG A 44 19.85 -18.06 5.44
CA ARG A 44 19.56 -17.73 6.84
C ARG A 44 18.40 -16.76 6.95
N LEU A 45 17.56 -16.94 7.96
CA LEU A 45 16.51 -15.98 8.30
C LEU A 45 17.15 -14.69 8.84
N LEU A 46 16.62 -13.55 8.41
CA LEU A 46 17.05 -12.24 8.92
C LEU A 46 16.53 -12.03 10.35
N SER A 47 17.45 -11.93 11.31
CA SER A 47 17.17 -11.66 12.73
C SER A 47 17.65 -10.29 13.20
N SER A 48 18.35 -9.55 12.34
CA SER A 48 18.89 -8.22 12.59
C SER A 48 18.81 -7.37 11.34
N GLU A 49 18.74 -6.05 11.50
CA GLU A 49 18.64 -5.08 10.44
C GLU A 49 19.90 -5.01 9.56
N PRO A 50 19.86 -5.41 8.26
CA PRO A 50 21.04 -5.48 7.41
C PRO A 50 21.13 -4.35 6.36
N PHE A 51 20.10 -3.54 6.19
CA PHE A 51 19.94 -2.66 5.03
C PHE A 51 20.12 -1.18 5.33
N THR A 52 20.00 -0.76 6.59
CA THR A 52 20.07 0.64 6.99
C THR A 52 21.28 0.93 7.87
N PHE A 53 21.88 2.11 7.71
CA PHE A 53 23.00 2.53 8.56
C PHE A 53 22.54 3.25 9.83
N THR A 54 21.28 3.67 9.92
CA THR A 54 20.70 4.33 11.11
C THR A 54 20.14 3.33 12.12
N ALA A 55 19.83 2.11 11.68
CA ALA A 55 19.38 1.01 12.52
C ALA A 55 20.23 -0.26 12.36
N ALA A 56 21.46 -0.12 11.85
CA ALA A 56 22.37 -1.24 11.60
C ALA A 56 22.48 -2.18 12.81
N GLY A 57 22.25 -3.47 12.58
CA GLY A 57 22.39 -4.50 13.61
C GLY A 57 21.29 -4.52 14.67
N LYS A 58 20.30 -3.62 14.63
CA LYS A 58 19.15 -3.69 15.55
C LYS A 58 18.43 -5.04 15.39
N PRO A 59 18.02 -5.69 16.49
CA PRO A 59 17.23 -6.92 16.41
C PRO A 59 15.95 -6.68 15.60
N TRP A 60 15.70 -7.56 14.63
CA TRP A 60 14.50 -7.50 13.80
C TRP A 60 13.80 -8.85 13.82
N MET A 61 12.59 -8.87 14.36
CA MET A 61 11.76 -10.07 14.34
C MET A 61 10.99 -10.12 13.02
N ASN A 62 11.55 -10.88 12.07
CA ASN A 62 10.94 -11.05 10.77
C ASN A 62 9.76 -12.03 10.81
N HIS A 63 8.55 -11.50 10.98
CA HIS A 63 7.31 -12.29 10.99
C HIS A 63 6.89 -12.79 9.61
N GLU A 64 7.44 -12.24 8.54
CA GLU A 64 6.91 -12.34 7.18
C GLU A 64 7.90 -13.04 6.25
N TRP A 65 8.80 -13.84 6.82
CA TRP A 65 9.92 -14.45 6.09
C TRP A 65 9.46 -15.33 4.92
N LEU A 66 8.33 -16.06 5.08
CA LEU A 66 7.81 -16.92 4.02
C LEU A 66 7.15 -16.11 2.90
N TRP A 67 6.50 -14.99 3.25
CA TRP A 67 6.03 -14.03 2.24
C TRP A 67 7.21 -13.46 1.45
N GLN A 68 8.29 -13.08 2.12
CA GLN A 68 9.46 -12.46 1.49
C GLN A 68 10.15 -13.45 0.53
N LEU A 69 10.37 -14.70 0.95
CA LEU A 69 10.90 -15.75 0.07
C LEU A 69 9.94 -16.05 -1.09
N GLY A 70 8.65 -16.20 -0.81
CA GLY A 70 7.65 -16.53 -1.84
C GLY A 70 7.44 -15.42 -2.87
N SER A 71 7.37 -14.17 -2.42
CA SER A 71 7.26 -13.00 -3.31
C SER A 71 8.52 -12.79 -4.13
N PHE A 72 9.71 -12.97 -3.54
CA PHE A 72 10.97 -12.95 -4.30
C PHE A 72 11.02 -14.08 -5.33
N ALA A 73 10.65 -15.31 -4.97
CA ALA A 73 10.59 -16.42 -5.91
C ALA A 73 9.62 -16.11 -7.07
N ALA A 74 8.42 -15.61 -6.76
CA ALA A 74 7.43 -15.22 -7.77
C ALA A 74 7.93 -14.09 -8.68
N PHE A 75 8.61 -13.09 -8.12
CA PHE A 75 9.24 -12.01 -8.87
C PHE A 75 10.27 -12.54 -9.87
N ARG A 76 10.97 -13.62 -9.52
CA ARG A 76 12.03 -14.23 -10.34
C ARG A 76 11.51 -15.24 -11.38
N LEU A 77 10.28 -15.74 -11.25
CA LEU A 77 9.72 -16.77 -12.16
C LEU A 77 9.67 -16.32 -13.63
N VAL A 78 9.58 -15.01 -13.88
CA VAL A 78 9.49 -14.45 -15.24
C VAL A 78 10.86 -14.01 -15.79
N ASP A 79 11.91 -14.00 -14.95
CA ASP A 79 13.25 -13.49 -15.28
C ASP A 79 14.33 -14.56 -15.49
N GLY A 80 14.06 -15.84 -15.22
CA GLY A 80 15.07 -16.90 -15.29
C GLY A 80 16.13 -16.83 -14.16
N PRO A 81 17.06 -17.81 -14.06
CA PRO A 81 18.08 -17.85 -13.00
C PRO A 81 18.96 -16.58 -13.05
N PRO A 82 19.54 -16.14 -11.93
CA PRO A 82 20.21 -14.86 -11.89
C PRO A 82 21.46 -14.97 -12.76
N GLY A 83 21.67 -13.98 -13.62
CA GLY A 83 23.03 -13.55 -13.79
C GLY A 83 23.45 -13.00 -12.43
N ASP A 84 24.23 -13.77 -11.67
CA ASP A 84 25.07 -13.24 -10.60
C ASP A 84 26.12 -12.25 -11.14
N GLU A 85 26.08 -11.96 -12.43
CA GLU A 85 26.51 -10.70 -13.02
C GLU A 85 25.65 -9.53 -12.49
N GLU A 86 25.66 -9.32 -11.17
CA GLU A 86 25.90 -7.98 -10.67
C GLU A 86 27.14 -7.50 -11.41
N ILE A 87 26.92 -6.78 -12.50
CA ILE A 87 27.94 -5.97 -13.13
C ILE A 87 28.62 -5.25 -11.97
N ASP A 88 29.84 -5.69 -11.69
CA ASP A 88 30.82 -4.97 -10.91
C ASP A 88 31.02 -3.70 -11.72
N ALA A 89 30.12 -2.74 -11.53
CA ALA A 89 29.95 -1.60 -12.42
C ALA A 89 31.24 -0.80 -12.50
N ALA A 90 32.10 -0.94 -11.49
CA ALA A 90 33.46 -0.45 -11.43
C ALA A 90 34.42 -1.02 -12.53
N ARG A 91 34.11 -2.17 -13.15
CA ARG A 91 34.97 -2.86 -14.13
C ARG A 91 34.51 -2.75 -15.59
N VAL A 92 33.34 -2.14 -15.82
CA VAL A 92 32.63 -2.19 -17.10
C VAL A 92 32.55 -0.78 -17.69
N SER A 93 32.65 -0.66 -19.01
CA SER A 93 32.62 0.64 -19.69
C SER A 93 31.25 1.34 -19.51
N SER A 94 31.20 2.68 -19.64
CA SER A 94 29.95 3.44 -19.45
C SER A 94 28.78 3.00 -20.35
N PRO A 95 28.98 2.57 -21.62
CA PRO A 95 27.88 2.05 -22.45
C PRO A 95 27.36 0.69 -21.96
N GLU A 96 28.25 -0.23 -21.60
CA GLU A 96 27.88 -1.55 -21.08
C GLU A 96 27.14 -1.45 -19.74
N ARG A 97 27.56 -0.52 -18.87
CA ARG A 97 26.85 -0.21 -17.62
C ARG A 97 25.42 0.26 -17.89
N ALA A 98 25.22 1.12 -18.88
CA ALA A 98 23.89 1.60 -19.25
C ALA A 98 22.98 0.50 -19.79
N VAL A 99 23.52 -0.41 -20.62
CA VAL A 99 22.77 -1.57 -21.16
C VAL A 99 22.33 -2.51 -20.05
N ALA A 100 23.19 -2.79 -19.07
CA ALA A 100 22.84 -3.67 -17.97
C ALA A 100 21.80 -3.07 -17.03
N ILE A 101 21.86 -1.76 -16.78
CA ILE A 101 20.81 -1.06 -16.04
C ILE A 101 19.48 -1.15 -16.80
N ASP A 102 19.48 -1.01 -18.14
CA ASP A 102 18.27 -1.16 -18.94
C ASP A 102 17.67 -2.57 -18.88
N ASN A 103 18.52 -3.60 -18.99
CA ASN A 103 18.10 -5.00 -18.85
C ASN A 103 17.51 -5.27 -17.47
N ARG A 104 18.13 -4.72 -16.43
CA ARG A 104 17.63 -4.81 -15.05
C ARG A 104 16.29 -4.11 -14.90
N ASP A 105 16.13 -2.90 -15.41
CA ASP A 105 14.87 -2.16 -15.34
C ASP A 105 13.74 -2.96 -16.04
N ARG A 106 14.01 -3.58 -17.21
CA ARG A 106 13.04 -4.44 -17.91
C ARG A 106 12.68 -5.70 -17.13
N SER A 107 13.66 -6.32 -16.47
CA SER A 107 13.46 -7.47 -15.58
C SER A 107 12.59 -7.06 -14.38
N GLU A 108 12.85 -5.90 -13.78
CA GLU A 108 12.04 -5.38 -12.69
C GLU A 108 10.57 -5.16 -13.07
N GLU A 109 10.29 -4.65 -14.27
CA GLU A 109 8.91 -4.51 -14.77
C GLU A 109 8.21 -5.88 -14.93
N LYS A 110 8.93 -6.90 -15.42
CA LYS A 110 8.40 -8.28 -15.57
C LYS A 110 8.14 -8.93 -14.21
N GLY A 111 9.09 -8.85 -13.29
CA GLY A 111 8.94 -9.40 -11.95
C GLY A 111 7.82 -8.70 -11.16
N ALA A 112 7.70 -7.38 -11.28
CA ALA A 112 6.59 -6.63 -10.71
C ALA A 112 5.25 -7.09 -11.29
N SER A 113 5.17 -7.29 -12.61
CA SER A 113 3.98 -7.82 -13.27
C SER A 113 3.58 -9.21 -12.74
N ALA A 114 4.55 -10.10 -12.55
CA ALA A 114 4.32 -11.43 -12.00
C ALA A 114 3.74 -11.37 -10.58
N LEU A 115 4.30 -10.50 -9.74
CA LEU A 115 3.83 -10.30 -8.37
C LEU A 115 2.42 -9.69 -8.31
N VAL A 116 2.11 -8.75 -9.19
CA VAL A 116 0.76 -8.17 -9.34
C VAL A 116 -0.25 -9.25 -9.70
N LEU A 117 0.07 -10.11 -10.67
CA LEU A 117 -0.81 -11.22 -11.08
C LEU A 117 -0.98 -12.26 -9.97
N LEU A 118 0.09 -12.62 -9.25
CA LEU A 118 0.01 -13.51 -8.09
C LEU A 118 -0.90 -12.92 -7.01
N ASN A 119 -0.71 -11.64 -6.68
CA ASN A 119 -1.54 -10.95 -5.70
C ASN A 119 -3.01 -10.90 -6.12
N ALA A 120 -3.29 -10.61 -7.39
CA ALA A 120 -4.64 -10.62 -7.94
C ALA A 120 -5.30 -12.01 -7.85
N ALA A 121 -4.54 -13.08 -8.14
CA ALA A 121 -5.01 -14.45 -7.99
C ALA A 121 -5.34 -14.77 -6.53
N LEU A 122 -4.44 -14.47 -5.58
CA LEU A 122 -4.65 -14.70 -4.14
C LEU A 122 -5.87 -13.94 -3.60
N LEU A 123 -6.04 -12.69 -4.00
CA LEU A 123 -7.15 -11.84 -3.53
C LEU A 123 -8.49 -12.20 -4.17
N SER A 124 -8.52 -12.84 -5.35
CA SER A 124 -9.78 -13.29 -5.96
C SER A 124 -10.47 -14.42 -5.19
N VAL A 125 -9.68 -15.34 -4.62
CA VAL A 125 -10.15 -16.54 -3.93
C VAL A 125 -11.14 -16.25 -2.80
N PRO A 126 -10.88 -15.38 -1.80
CA PRO A 126 -11.82 -15.14 -0.70
C PRO A 126 -13.20 -14.66 -1.19
N PHE A 127 -13.28 -13.90 -2.27
CA PHE A 127 -14.56 -13.42 -2.82
C PHE A 127 -15.28 -14.48 -3.65
N VAL A 128 -14.56 -15.36 -4.34
CA VAL A 128 -15.14 -16.56 -4.97
C VAL A 128 -15.70 -17.52 -3.91
N LEU A 129 -14.98 -17.70 -2.80
CA LEU A 129 -15.48 -18.47 -1.64
C LEU A 129 -16.71 -17.80 -1.02
N GLY A 130 -16.71 -16.47 -0.89
CA GLY A 130 -17.87 -15.69 -0.46
C GLY A 130 -19.09 -15.88 -1.37
N TYR A 131 -18.89 -15.82 -2.69
CA TYR A 131 -19.92 -16.13 -3.70
C TYR A 131 -20.47 -17.55 -3.52
N ALA A 132 -19.59 -18.54 -3.39
CA ALA A 132 -19.98 -19.93 -3.19
C ALA A 132 -20.78 -20.15 -1.88
N THR A 133 -20.44 -19.40 -0.82
CA THR A 133 -21.20 -19.38 0.45
C THR A 133 -22.59 -18.80 0.25
N LEU A 134 -22.71 -17.63 -0.39
CA LEU A 134 -23.99 -16.98 -0.69
C LEU A 134 -24.91 -17.91 -1.49
N ARG A 135 -24.40 -18.52 -2.57
CA ARG A 135 -25.14 -19.49 -3.39
C ARG A 135 -25.53 -20.73 -2.62
N GLY A 136 -24.59 -21.23 -1.82
CA GLY A 136 -24.82 -22.39 -0.96
C GLY A 136 -25.83 -22.17 0.17
N ALA A 137 -26.09 -20.91 0.55
CA ALA A 137 -27.15 -20.51 1.47
C ALA A 137 -28.49 -20.23 0.76
N GLY A 138 -28.53 -20.30 -0.57
CA GLY A 138 -29.74 -20.10 -1.37
C GLY A 138 -29.92 -18.70 -1.95
N ALA A 139 -28.93 -17.80 -1.87
CA ALA A 139 -29.00 -16.49 -2.54
C ALA A 139 -29.08 -16.65 -4.06
N GLY A 140 -29.85 -15.84 -4.78
CA GLY A 140 -29.89 -15.84 -6.24
C GLY A 140 -28.53 -15.51 -6.87
N MET A 141 -28.28 -15.96 -8.11
CA MET A 141 -26.98 -15.78 -8.77
C MET A 141 -26.55 -14.31 -8.86
N PHE A 142 -27.45 -13.44 -9.34
CA PHE A 142 -27.20 -12.01 -9.44
C PHE A 142 -26.88 -11.38 -8.07
N VAL A 143 -27.71 -11.67 -7.05
CA VAL A 143 -27.49 -11.16 -5.69
C VAL A 143 -26.15 -11.62 -5.14
N ALA A 144 -25.81 -12.90 -5.32
CA ALA A 144 -24.54 -13.45 -4.85
C ALA A 144 -23.34 -12.77 -5.51
N SER A 145 -23.39 -12.57 -6.84
CA SER A 145 -22.34 -11.86 -7.59
C SER A 145 -22.24 -10.40 -7.17
N SER A 146 -23.36 -9.68 -7.07
CA SER A 146 -23.37 -8.27 -6.68
C SER A 146 -22.81 -8.05 -5.27
N VAL A 147 -23.17 -8.90 -4.30
CA VAL A 147 -22.63 -8.81 -2.94
C VAL A 147 -21.13 -9.12 -2.94
N ALA A 148 -20.68 -10.17 -3.64
CA ALA A 148 -19.26 -10.51 -3.71
C ALA A 148 -18.42 -9.39 -4.35
N LEU A 149 -18.90 -8.80 -5.45
CA LEU A 149 -18.24 -7.68 -6.12
C LEU A 149 -18.25 -6.41 -5.26
N PHE A 150 -19.37 -6.08 -4.60
CA PHE A 150 -19.41 -4.96 -3.65
C PHE A 150 -18.40 -5.15 -2.51
N CYS A 151 -18.25 -6.37 -2.00
CA CYS A 151 -17.27 -6.69 -0.98
C CYS A 151 -15.84 -6.51 -1.49
N ALA A 152 -15.54 -6.97 -2.71
CA ALA A 152 -14.23 -6.77 -3.31
C ALA A 152 -13.93 -5.28 -3.50
N TRP A 153 -14.91 -4.49 -3.96
CA TRP A 153 -14.77 -3.04 -4.07
C TRP A 153 -14.51 -2.40 -2.70
N GLY A 154 -15.22 -2.81 -1.66
CA GLY A 154 -15.02 -2.33 -0.29
C GLY A 154 -13.63 -2.66 0.26
N ALA A 155 -13.09 -3.81 -0.09
CA ALA A 155 -11.75 -4.26 0.32
C ALA A 155 -10.60 -3.70 -0.55
N ARG A 156 -10.89 -3.04 -1.68
CA ARG A 156 -9.89 -2.67 -2.72
C ARG A 156 -8.71 -1.85 -2.21
N GLY A 157 -8.89 -1.06 -1.16
CA GLY A 157 -7.80 -0.29 -0.53
C GLY A 157 -6.72 -1.18 0.12
N ARG A 158 -6.97 -2.48 0.25
CA ARG A 158 -6.04 -3.49 0.76
C ARG A 158 -5.50 -4.43 -0.33
N PHE A 159 -5.78 -4.17 -1.61
CA PHE A 159 -5.35 -5.04 -2.72
C PHE A 159 -3.88 -4.83 -3.15
N LEU A 160 -3.06 -4.27 -2.26
CA LEU A 160 -1.62 -4.09 -2.51
C LEU A 160 -0.90 -5.43 -2.39
N ALA A 161 0.18 -5.63 -3.16
CA ALA A 161 1.02 -6.82 -3.07
C ALA A 161 1.81 -6.84 -1.76
N ARG A 162 1.14 -7.26 -0.69
CA ARG A 162 1.61 -7.25 0.69
C ARG A 162 1.29 -8.59 1.37
N PRO A 163 2.02 -8.95 2.45
CA PRO A 163 1.77 -10.19 3.19
C PRO A 163 0.33 -10.32 3.72
N GLU A 164 -0.36 -9.19 3.95
CA GLU A 164 -1.77 -9.16 4.36
C GLU A 164 -2.71 -9.89 3.38
N ALA A 165 -2.40 -9.95 2.08
CA ALA A 165 -3.22 -10.66 1.10
C ALA A 165 -3.43 -12.14 1.49
N VAL A 166 -2.43 -12.77 2.09
CA VAL A 166 -2.51 -14.15 2.61
C VAL A 166 -3.45 -14.23 3.82
N THR A 167 -3.46 -13.21 4.68
CA THR A 167 -4.41 -13.17 5.82
C THR A 167 -5.85 -13.03 5.34
N LEU A 168 -6.09 -12.20 4.32
CA LEU A 168 -7.42 -12.06 3.70
C LEU A 168 -7.89 -13.38 3.07
N LEU A 169 -7.01 -14.04 2.30
CA LEU A 169 -7.25 -15.38 1.76
C LEU A 169 -7.64 -16.36 2.87
N LEU A 170 -6.82 -16.48 3.90
CA LEU A 170 -7.02 -17.44 4.98
C LEU A 170 -8.25 -17.13 5.84
N ALA A 171 -8.60 -15.86 6.01
CA ALA A 171 -9.85 -15.45 6.66
C ALA A 171 -11.08 -15.93 5.88
N GLY A 172 -11.11 -15.69 4.57
CA GLY A 172 -12.18 -16.18 3.69
C GLY A 172 -12.26 -17.71 3.66
N ALA A 173 -11.11 -18.39 3.56
CA ALA A 173 -11.04 -19.85 3.61
C ALA A 173 -11.53 -20.43 4.95
N THR A 174 -11.16 -19.79 6.07
CA THR A 174 -11.58 -20.20 7.42
C THR A 174 -13.10 -20.13 7.56
N LEU A 175 -13.70 -18.98 7.20
CA LEU A 175 -15.14 -18.80 7.26
C LEU A 175 -15.88 -19.75 6.30
N PHE A 176 -15.33 -20.00 5.11
CA PHE A 176 -15.88 -20.96 4.15
C PHE A 176 -15.88 -22.39 4.67
N LEU A 177 -14.78 -22.84 5.27
CA LEU A 177 -14.67 -24.19 5.82
C LEU A 177 -15.61 -24.39 7.02
N LEU A 178 -15.70 -23.40 7.91
CA LEU A 178 -16.63 -23.41 9.04
C LEU A 178 -18.08 -23.48 8.57
N ASP A 179 -18.46 -22.62 7.63
CA ASP A 179 -19.80 -22.58 7.04
C ASP A 179 -20.16 -23.88 6.31
N ARG A 180 -19.24 -24.40 5.49
CA ARG A 180 -19.43 -25.65 4.76
C ARG A 180 -19.57 -26.85 5.70
N ALA A 181 -18.74 -26.92 6.75
CA ALA A 181 -18.82 -27.99 7.75
C ALA A 181 -20.16 -27.95 8.50
N ARG A 182 -20.62 -26.76 8.87
CA ARG A 182 -21.91 -26.56 9.53
C ARG A 182 -23.10 -26.91 8.63
N ARG A 183 -23.07 -26.55 7.35
CA ARG A 183 -24.15 -26.88 6.40
C ARG A 183 -24.21 -28.35 6.04
N SER A 184 -23.06 -28.99 5.83
CA SER A 184 -22.96 -30.40 5.43
C SER A 184 -22.97 -31.40 6.59
N GLY A 185 -22.75 -30.94 7.82
CA GLY A 185 -22.52 -31.79 8.99
C GLY A 185 -21.16 -32.52 9.00
N ARG A 186 -20.37 -32.42 7.93
CA ARG A 186 -19.08 -33.10 7.79
C ARG A 186 -17.94 -32.24 8.35
N ARG A 187 -17.24 -32.77 9.35
CA ARG A 187 -16.16 -32.04 10.07
C ARG A 187 -14.75 -32.33 9.59
N GLY A 188 -14.55 -33.38 8.79
CA GLY A 188 -13.24 -33.76 8.26
C GLY A 188 -12.44 -32.58 7.68
N PRO A 189 -13.04 -31.67 6.90
CA PRO A 189 -12.33 -30.50 6.37
C PRO A 189 -11.82 -29.52 7.43
N LEU A 190 -12.37 -29.49 8.65
CA LEU A 190 -11.92 -28.57 9.70
C LEU A 190 -10.56 -28.94 10.29
N VAL A 191 -10.11 -30.19 10.11
CA VAL A 191 -8.80 -30.67 10.58
C VAL A 191 -7.65 -29.92 9.89
N ILE A 192 -7.88 -29.37 8.70
CA ILE A 192 -6.87 -28.59 7.98
C ILE A 192 -6.69 -27.17 8.54
N LEU A 193 -7.64 -26.65 9.33
CA LEU A 193 -7.61 -25.25 9.77
C LEU A 193 -6.36 -24.92 10.60
N PRO A 194 -5.96 -25.71 11.62
CA PRO A 194 -4.72 -25.45 12.34
C PRO A 194 -3.50 -25.46 11.42
N ALA A 195 -3.44 -26.35 10.42
CA ALA A 195 -2.32 -26.40 9.46
C ALA A 195 -2.27 -25.13 8.58
N LEU A 196 -3.43 -24.65 8.11
CA LEU A 196 -3.51 -23.39 7.35
C LEU A 196 -3.12 -22.17 8.21
N ILE A 197 -3.51 -22.14 9.48
CA ILE A 197 -3.14 -21.08 10.42
C ILE A 197 -1.64 -21.12 10.72
N ALA A 198 -1.07 -22.31 10.94
CA ALA A 198 0.36 -22.49 11.13
C ALA A 198 1.17 -22.01 9.93
N LEU A 199 0.72 -22.35 8.70
CA LEU A 199 1.33 -21.82 7.48
C LEU A 199 1.21 -20.29 7.43
N GLY A 200 0.02 -19.75 7.70
CA GLY A 200 -0.25 -18.31 7.71
C GLY A 200 0.60 -17.52 8.71
N ALA A 201 0.97 -18.12 9.84
CA ALA A 201 1.84 -17.51 10.85
C ALA A 201 3.25 -17.19 10.36
N ASN A 202 3.67 -17.79 9.23
CA ASN A 202 4.95 -17.52 8.59
C ASN A 202 4.84 -16.47 7.46
N PHE A 203 3.62 -16.14 7.03
CA PHE A 203 3.36 -15.13 6.00
C PHE A 203 3.07 -13.76 6.60
N HIS A 204 2.22 -13.66 7.62
CA HIS A 204 1.77 -12.38 8.16
C HIS A 204 1.30 -12.51 9.62
N PRO A 205 1.71 -11.60 10.52
CA PRO A 205 1.33 -11.66 11.93
C PRO A 205 -0.17 -11.46 12.16
N GLY A 206 -0.91 -10.88 11.21
CA GLY A 206 -2.36 -10.73 11.28
C GLY A 206 -3.15 -12.04 11.31
N VAL A 207 -2.52 -13.20 11.10
CA VAL A 207 -3.16 -14.52 11.21
C VAL A 207 -3.81 -14.77 12.58
N ILE A 208 -3.40 -14.03 13.62
CA ILE A 208 -4.00 -14.10 14.96
C ILE A 208 -5.50 -13.80 14.99
N VAL A 209 -6.04 -13.17 13.93
CA VAL A 209 -7.49 -12.93 13.82
C VAL A 209 -8.25 -14.24 13.55
N LEU A 210 -7.61 -15.27 12.96
CA LEU A 210 -8.31 -16.49 12.55
C LEU A 210 -8.78 -17.35 13.74
N PRO A 211 -7.97 -17.59 14.79
CA PRO A 211 -8.47 -18.24 16.01
C PRO A 211 -9.64 -17.50 16.67
N VAL A 212 -9.66 -16.17 16.59
CA VAL A 212 -10.77 -15.35 17.08
C VAL A 212 -12.03 -15.58 16.24
N LEU A 213 -11.91 -15.60 14.91
CA LEU A 213 -13.04 -15.92 14.02
C LEU A 213 -13.59 -17.32 14.26
N VAL A 214 -12.71 -18.33 14.41
CA VAL A 214 -13.10 -19.69 14.77
C VAL A 214 -13.87 -19.70 16.09
N SER A 215 -13.34 -19.03 17.12
CA SER A 215 -13.96 -18.97 18.44
C SER A 215 -15.33 -18.28 18.42
N LEU A 216 -15.44 -17.11 17.79
CA LEU A 216 -16.71 -16.38 17.65
C LEU A 216 -17.75 -17.19 16.87
N TYR A 217 -17.33 -17.90 15.82
CA TYR A 217 -18.22 -18.75 15.04
C TYR A 217 -18.77 -19.91 15.90
N LEU A 218 -17.91 -20.60 16.64
CA LEU A 218 -18.29 -21.71 17.52
C LEU A 218 -19.20 -21.23 18.66
N ILE A 219 -18.89 -20.08 19.28
CA ILE A 219 -19.75 -19.46 20.30
C ILE A 219 -21.13 -19.15 19.71
N GLY A 220 -21.17 -18.56 18.51
CA GLY A 220 -22.42 -18.24 17.83
C GLY A 220 -23.25 -19.47 17.47
N ASP A 221 -22.61 -20.59 17.11
CA ASP A 221 -23.33 -21.84 16.86
C ASP A 221 -23.91 -22.45 18.16
N ARG A 222 -23.21 -22.34 19.31
CA ARG A 222 -23.78 -22.67 20.64
C ARG A 222 -24.99 -21.83 20.98
N MET A 223 -24.87 -20.51 20.81
CA MET A 223 -25.98 -19.59 21.11
C MET A 223 -27.20 -19.90 20.24
N GLY A 224 -26.98 -20.20 18.96
CA GLY A 224 -28.04 -20.67 18.07
C GLY A 224 -28.69 -21.95 18.57
N SER A 225 -27.90 -22.89 19.11
CA SER A 225 -28.41 -24.13 19.69
C SER A 225 -29.27 -23.92 20.94
N ALA A 226 -28.84 -23.02 21.84
CA ALA A 226 -29.57 -22.69 23.06
C ALA A 226 -30.93 -22.04 22.77
N LEU A 227 -31.09 -21.41 21.60
CA LEU A 227 -32.32 -20.77 21.13
C LEU A 227 -33.24 -21.73 20.34
N GLY A 228 -33.10 -23.05 20.53
CA GLY A 228 -33.99 -24.06 19.96
C GLY A 228 -33.73 -24.43 18.50
N ARG A 229 -32.56 -24.06 17.93
CA ARG A 229 -32.10 -24.58 16.64
C ARG A 229 -31.23 -25.81 16.88
N PRO A 230 -31.27 -26.85 16.03
CA PRO A 230 -30.31 -27.94 16.17
C PRO A 230 -28.89 -27.39 15.95
N ALA A 231 -28.01 -27.52 16.95
CA ALA A 231 -26.57 -27.32 16.76
C ALA A 231 -26.12 -28.25 15.65
N ARG A 232 -25.52 -27.70 14.58
CA ARG A 232 -25.06 -28.52 13.46
C ARG A 232 -23.59 -28.89 13.61
N LEU A 233 -22.83 -28.08 14.35
CA LEU A 233 -21.57 -28.50 14.97
C LEU A 233 -21.91 -28.77 16.45
N PRO A 234 -21.58 -29.94 17.03
CA PRO A 234 -21.79 -30.20 18.45
C PRO A 234 -20.73 -29.42 19.20
N VAL A 235 -21.02 -28.15 19.41
CA VAL A 235 -20.12 -27.29 20.13
C VAL A 235 -20.09 -27.70 21.61
N ALA A 236 -21.01 -28.51 22.12
CA ALA A 236 -20.90 -29.10 23.48
C ALA A 236 -19.79 -30.18 23.61
N SER A 237 -19.10 -30.54 22.52
CA SER A 237 -18.04 -31.57 22.55
C SER A 237 -16.65 -30.98 22.82
N ALA A 238 -15.79 -31.76 23.47
CA ALA A 238 -14.36 -31.48 23.61
C ALA A 238 -13.71 -31.08 22.27
N GLY A 239 -14.18 -31.63 21.14
CA GLY A 239 -13.65 -31.33 19.80
C GLY A 239 -13.73 -29.88 19.36
N ALA A 240 -14.76 -29.11 19.76
CA ALA A 240 -14.85 -27.69 19.40
C ALA A 240 -13.84 -26.83 20.19
N ALA A 241 -13.66 -27.13 21.47
CA ALA A 241 -12.63 -26.50 22.29
C ALA A 241 -11.23 -26.89 21.80
N CYS A 242 -11.00 -28.17 21.47
CA CYS A 242 -9.75 -28.63 20.86
C CYS A 242 -9.44 -27.91 19.55
N LEU A 243 -10.44 -27.68 18.67
CA LEU A 243 -10.23 -26.94 17.43
C LEU A 243 -9.83 -25.48 17.69
N ALA A 244 -10.51 -24.79 18.61
CA ALA A 244 -10.18 -23.41 18.96
C ALA A 244 -8.78 -23.29 19.59
N LEU A 245 -8.43 -24.20 20.50
CA LEU A 245 -7.11 -24.28 21.12
C LEU A 245 -6.02 -24.65 20.11
N ALA A 246 -6.28 -25.60 19.21
CA ALA A 246 -5.35 -25.98 18.15
C ALA A 246 -5.14 -24.83 17.16
N ALA A 247 -6.20 -24.08 16.81
CA ALA A 247 -6.10 -22.88 15.99
C ALA A 247 -5.23 -21.81 16.67
N LEU A 248 -5.43 -21.57 17.97
CA LEU A 248 -4.61 -20.62 18.74
C LEU A 248 -3.15 -21.08 18.80
N ALA A 249 -2.90 -22.33 19.19
CA ALA A 249 -1.56 -22.91 19.26
C ALA A 249 -0.83 -22.88 17.91
N ALA A 250 -1.55 -23.11 16.81
CA ALA A 250 -1.00 -23.06 15.46
C ALA A 250 -0.40 -21.70 15.09
N THR A 251 -0.90 -20.59 15.66
CA THR A 251 -0.31 -19.26 15.40
C THR A 251 1.13 -19.14 15.91
N ALA A 252 1.52 -19.96 16.91
CA ALA A 252 2.89 -20.00 17.42
C ALA A 252 3.84 -20.84 16.54
N ALA A 253 3.36 -21.46 15.45
CA ALA A 253 4.18 -22.23 14.51
C ALA A 253 4.96 -21.33 13.54
N SER A 254 5.70 -20.36 14.09
CA SER A 254 6.60 -19.47 13.36
C SER A 254 7.89 -19.28 14.15
N PRO A 255 8.97 -18.74 13.55
CA PRO A 255 10.20 -18.39 14.29
C PRO A 255 9.97 -17.45 15.48
N SER A 256 8.85 -16.72 15.50
CA SER A 256 8.48 -15.83 16.61
C SER A 256 7.88 -16.58 17.80
N GLY A 257 7.43 -17.82 17.63
CA GLY A 257 6.76 -18.59 18.67
C GLY A 257 5.56 -17.84 19.25
N VAL A 258 5.43 -17.89 20.58
CA VAL A 258 4.35 -17.21 21.32
C VAL A 258 4.42 -15.68 21.29
N ARG A 259 5.57 -15.09 20.89
CA ARG A 259 5.73 -13.62 20.84
C ARG A 259 4.78 -12.97 19.84
N ILE A 260 4.31 -13.72 18.84
CA ILE A 260 3.31 -13.26 17.86
C ILE A 260 2.03 -12.72 18.52
N TRP A 261 1.67 -13.21 19.71
CA TRP A 261 0.49 -12.74 20.45
C TRP A 261 0.67 -11.34 21.03
N SER A 262 1.92 -10.94 21.34
CA SER A 262 2.23 -9.59 21.83
C SER A 262 2.43 -8.56 20.71
N THR A 263 2.75 -9.01 19.49
CA THR A 263 3.10 -8.15 18.35
C THR A 263 2.09 -7.03 18.06
N PRO A 264 0.76 -7.26 18.02
CA PRO A 264 -0.19 -6.18 17.74
C PRO A 264 -0.19 -5.07 18.79
N PHE A 265 0.02 -5.43 20.06
CA PHE A 265 0.05 -4.49 21.17
C PHE A 265 1.34 -3.67 21.16
N THR A 266 2.48 -4.29 20.89
CA THR A 266 3.76 -3.60 20.70
C THR A 266 3.70 -2.63 19.53
N LEU A 267 3.23 -3.08 18.37
CA LEU A 267 3.08 -2.23 17.18
C LEU A 267 2.08 -1.09 17.41
N SER A 268 0.93 -1.37 18.04
CA SER A 268 -0.05 -0.33 18.35
C SER A 268 0.50 0.71 19.32
N GLY A 269 1.35 0.33 20.28
CA GLY A 269 1.99 1.26 21.20
C GLY A 269 2.98 2.18 20.50
N ILE A 270 3.78 1.64 19.57
CA ILE A 270 4.72 2.43 18.76
C ILE A 270 3.98 3.39 17.83
N VAL A 271 2.95 2.90 17.15
CA VAL A 271 2.28 3.64 16.08
C VAL A 271 1.26 4.66 16.59
N LYS A 272 0.66 4.45 17.76
CA LYS A 272 -0.23 5.43 18.40
C LYS A 272 0.52 6.48 19.24
N GLY A 273 1.85 6.44 19.29
CA GLY A 273 2.64 7.47 19.95
C GLY A 273 2.42 8.85 19.31
N GLU A 274 2.54 9.92 20.11
CA GLU A 274 2.19 11.30 19.73
C GLU A 274 2.95 11.83 18.49
N HIS A 275 4.03 11.17 18.08
CA HIS A 275 4.95 11.66 17.05
C HIS A 275 4.95 10.85 15.76
N TYR A 276 4.06 9.87 15.61
CA TYR A 276 4.01 9.02 14.42
C TYR A 276 2.61 8.96 13.81
N TYR A 277 2.46 9.56 12.64
CA TYR A 277 1.20 9.60 11.90
C TYR A 277 1.15 8.50 10.86
N ASN A 278 0.40 7.42 11.12
CA ASN A 278 0.08 6.40 10.12
C ASN A 278 -1.44 6.32 9.90
N PRO A 279 -1.92 6.78 8.74
CA PRO A 279 -3.35 6.76 8.42
C PRO A 279 -4.01 5.39 8.52
N GLU A 280 -3.25 4.29 8.32
CA GLU A 280 -3.81 2.93 8.35
C GLU A 280 -4.32 2.52 9.75
N TRP A 281 -3.83 3.19 10.81
CA TRP A 281 -4.19 2.92 12.20
C TRP A 281 -5.25 3.87 12.77
N LEU A 282 -5.64 4.89 12.01
CA LEU A 282 -6.70 5.80 12.40
C LEU A 282 -8.08 5.13 12.30
N PRO A 283 -9.06 5.55 13.13
CA PRO A 283 -10.43 5.09 13.01
C PRO A 283 -10.99 5.28 11.61
N ALA A 284 -11.73 4.30 11.12
CA ALA A 284 -12.34 4.35 9.80
C ALA A 284 -13.64 5.17 9.84
N LEU A 285 -13.53 6.49 9.98
CA LEU A 285 -14.66 7.42 10.03
C LEU A 285 -15.51 7.37 8.74
N PRO A 286 -16.79 7.80 8.75
CA PRO A 286 -17.64 7.79 7.56
C PRO A 286 -17.08 8.57 6.37
N SER A 287 -16.30 9.63 6.62
CA SER A 287 -15.61 10.39 5.58
C SER A 287 -14.43 9.65 4.96
N VAL A 288 -13.80 8.73 5.70
CA VAL A 288 -12.63 7.95 5.26
C VAL A 288 -13.06 6.64 4.60
N ALA A 289 -14.05 5.96 5.17
CA ALA A 289 -14.52 4.65 4.71
C ALA A 289 -16.06 4.60 4.59
N PRO A 290 -16.68 5.43 3.73
CA PRO A 290 -18.15 5.48 3.61
C PRO A 290 -18.78 4.13 3.26
N SER A 291 -18.07 3.33 2.45
CA SER A 291 -18.50 1.98 2.05
C SER A 291 -18.68 1.03 3.22
N LEU A 292 -17.87 1.17 4.28
CA LEU A 292 -17.98 0.35 5.51
C LEU A 292 -19.34 0.58 6.18
N TYR A 293 -19.75 1.83 6.31
CA TYR A 293 -21.01 2.19 6.96
C TYR A 293 -22.23 1.80 6.12
N VAL A 294 -22.14 1.91 4.80
CA VAL A 294 -23.16 1.37 3.88
C VAL A 294 -23.31 -0.13 4.07
N ALA A 295 -22.20 -0.86 4.20
CA ALA A 295 -22.22 -2.30 4.43
C ALA A 295 -22.77 -2.69 5.82
N ILE A 296 -22.43 -1.92 6.87
CA ILE A 296 -23.01 -2.10 8.21
C ILE A 296 -24.53 -1.86 8.16
N ALA A 297 -24.97 -0.77 7.55
CA ALA A 297 -26.39 -0.46 7.36
C ALA A 297 -27.11 -1.55 6.57
N PHE A 298 -26.47 -2.11 5.53
CA PHE A 298 -27.00 -3.24 4.76
C PHE A 298 -27.22 -4.48 5.63
N VAL A 299 -26.27 -4.85 6.50
CA VAL A 299 -26.43 -5.96 7.45
C VAL A 299 -27.59 -5.69 8.42
N LEU A 300 -27.69 -4.48 8.96
CA LEU A 300 -28.79 -4.08 9.86
C LEU A 300 -30.16 -4.13 9.15
N ALA A 301 -30.23 -3.69 7.89
CA ALA A 301 -31.43 -3.74 7.08
C ALA A 301 -31.86 -5.20 6.80
N LEU A 302 -30.92 -6.10 6.51
CA LEU A 302 -31.21 -7.53 6.35
C LEU A 302 -31.75 -8.16 7.64
N LEU A 303 -31.18 -7.79 8.79
CA LEU A 303 -31.67 -8.23 10.10
C LEU A 303 -33.10 -7.76 10.35
N LEU A 304 -33.38 -6.48 10.09
CA LEU A 304 -34.71 -5.90 10.21
C LEU A 304 -35.71 -6.58 9.26
N ALA A 305 -35.33 -6.77 7.98
CA ALA A 305 -36.17 -7.43 6.99
C ALA A 305 -36.52 -8.86 7.38
N CYS A 306 -35.56 -9.64 7.90
CA CYS A 306 -35.82 -10.98 8.42
C CYS A 306 -36.80 -10.96 9.60
N ARG A 307 -36.65 -9.97 10.50
CA ARG A 307 -37.52 -9.82 11.68
C ARG A 307 -38.95 -9.43 11.30
N VAL A 308 -39.12 -8.46 10.39
CA VAL A 308 -40.42 -8.01 9.88
C VAL A 308 -41.11 -9.10 9.07
N SER A 309 -40.37 -9.87 8.26
CA SER A 309 -40.92 -10.97 7.44
C SER A 309 -41.33 -12.21 8.25
N GLY A 310 -41.34 -12.14 9.59
CA GLY A 310 -41.65 -13.28 10.46
C GLY A 310 -40.61 -14.42 10.40
N ARG A 311 -39.49 -14.24 9.66
CA ARG A 311 -38.42 -15.24 9.51
C ARG A 311 -37.47 -15.20 10.68
N ARG A 312 -38.02 -15.53 11.85
CA ARG A 312 -37.33 -15.45 13.14
C ARG A 312 -36.10 -16.35 13.19
N GLY A 313 -35.11 -15.87 13.95
CA GLY A 313 -33.94 -16.59 14.39
C GLY A 313 -32.65 -16.03 13.80
N ILE A 314 -31.90 -15.38 14.68
CA ILE A 314 -30.59 -14.80 14.43
C ILE A 314 -29.61 -15.95 14.14
N ASP A 315 -28.82 -15.83 13.06
CA ASP A 315 -27.72 -16.75 12.83
C ASP A 315 -26.46 -16.24 13.52
N ALA A 316 -26.39 -16.44 14.84
CA ALA A 316 -25.32 -15.91 15.67
C ALA A 316 -23.93 -16.41 15.22
N ALA A 317 -23.81 -17.62 14.67
CA ALA A 317 -22.55 -18.15 14.15
C ALA A 317 -21.96 -17.30 13.01
N SER A 318 -22.82 -16.73 12.14
CA SER A 318 -22.39 -15.85 11.07
C SER A 318 -22.27 -14.38 11.52
N LEU A 319 -23.12 -13.96 12.47
CA LEU A 319 -23.20 -12.56 12.90
C LEU A 319 -22.15 -12.17 13.93
N LEU A 320 -21.71 -13.07 14.83
CA LEU A 320 -20.68 -12.73 15.82
C LEU A 320 -19.32 -12.44 15.20
N PRO A 321 -18.77 -13.26 14.27
CA PRO A 321 -17.56 -12.89 13.54
C PRO A 321 -17.71 -11.57 12.78
N GLN A 322 -18.86 -11.35 12.13
CA GLN A 322 -19.12 -10.12 11.39
C GLN A 322 -19.14 -8.89 12.31
N ALA A 323 -19.78 -8.98 13.48
CA ALA A 323 -19.85 -7.90 14.45
C ALA A 323 -18.46 -7.59 15.04
N GLY A 324 -17.68 -8.62 15.41
CA GLY A 324 -16.31 -8.44 15.87
C GLY A 324 -15.41 -7.76 14.85
N LEU A 325 -15.52 -8.17 13.57
CA LEU A 325 -14.79 -7.52 12.48
C LEU A 325 -15.29 -6.11 12.17
N ALA A 326 -16.58 -5.82 12.36
CA ALA A 326 -17.11 -4.45 12.23
C ALA A 326 -16.49 -3.52 13.29
N VAL A 327 -16.38 -3.97 14.54
CA VAL A 327 -15.72 -3.22 15.62
C VAL A 327 -14.25 -2.97 15.25
N LEU A 328 -13.53 -3.99 14.79
CA LEU A 328 -12.14 -3.83 14.35
C LEU A 328 -12.02 -2.86 13.17
N ALA A 329 -12.87 -2.99 12.14
CA ALA A 329 -12.86 -2.12 10.97
C ALA A 329 -13.12 -0.65 11.33
N VAL A 330 -14.06 -0.38 12.26
CA VAL A 330 -14.30 0.98 12.75
C VAL A 330 -13.09 1.51 13.54
N SER A 331 -12.41 0.65 14.31
CA SER A 331 -11.26 1.05 15.12
C SER A 331 -10.00 1.37 14.31
N GLY A 332 -9.88 0.86 13.07
CA GLY A 332 -8.70 1.05 12.24
C GLY A 332 -8.95 0.71 10.77
N VAL A 333 -8.60 1.63 9.87
CA VAL A 333 -8.75 1.47 8.39
C VAL A 333 -8.11 0.17 7.89
N ARG A 334 -6.98 -0.24 8.49
CA ARG A 334 -6.30 -1.49 8.14
C ARG A 334 -7.14 -2.77 8.31
N HIS A 335 -8.22 -2.74 9.07
CA HIS A 335 -9.10 -3.89 9.28
C HIS A 335 -10.30 -3.95 8.33
N VAL A 336 -10.51 -2.90 7.51
CA VAL A 336 -11.64 -2.80 6.57
C VAL A 336 -11.66 -3.97 5.57
N GLY A 337 -10.49 -4.40 5.08
CA GLY A 337 -10.39 -5.54 4.17
C GLY A 337 -10.95 -6.84 4.77
N LEU A 338 -10.63 -7.12 6.05
CA LEU A 338 -11.13 -8.31 6.75
C LEU A 338 -12.65 -8.29 6.91
N PHE A 339 -13.23 -7.13 7.25
CA PHE A 339 -14.69 -6.98 7.35
C PHE A 339 -15.38 -7.30 6.03
N PHE A 340 -14.88 -6.80 4.90
CA PHE A 340 -15.47 -7.04 3.60
C PHE A 340 -15.26 -8.47 3.10
N VAL A 341 -14.14 -9.11 3.41
CA VAL A 341 -13.95 -10.55 3.16
C VAL A 341 -14.96 -11.40 3.93
N ALA A 342 -15.28 -11.04 5.17
CA ALA A 342 -16.22 -11.78 6.00
C ALA A 342 -17.70 -11.51 5.69
N LEU A 343 -18.01 -10.35 5.10
CA LEU A 343 -19.38 -9.90 4.87
C LEU A 343 -20.28 -10.90 4.11
N PRO A 344 -19.82 -11.54 3.01
CA PRO A 344 -20.62 -12.56 2.32
C PRO A 344 -21.05 -13.72 3.23
N PHE A 345 -20.20 -14.11 4.19
CA PHE A 345 -20.49 -15.17 5.15
C PHE A 345 -21.48 -14.67 6.21
N GLY A 346 -21.28 -13.45 6.71
CA GLY A 346 -22.14 -12.80 7.70
C GLY A 346 -23.59 -12.60 7.23
N CYS A 347 -23.79 -12.35 5.93
CA CYS A 347 -25.11 -12.06 5.36
C CYS A 347 -25.77 -13.23 4.61
N ALA A 348 -25.04 -14.31 4.28
CA ALA A 348 -25.53 -15.41 3.44
C ALA A 348 -26.85 -16.03 3.91
N HIS A 349 -26.94 -16.38 5.18
CA HIS A 349 -28.15 -17.02 5.73
C HIS A 349 -29.35 -16.06 5.80
N MET A 350 -29.12 -14.76 5.95
CA MET A 350 -30.21 -13.77 5.93
C MET A 350 -30.74 -13.59 4.51
N ILE A 351 -29.83 -13.45 3.54
CA ILE A 351 -30.17 -13.33 2.12
C ILE A 351 -30.94 -14.56 1.63
N GLY A 352 -30.44 -15.77 1.92
CA GLY A 352 -31.07 -17.02 1.49
C GLY A 352 -32.47 -17.25 2.07
N ARG A 353 -32.83 -16.56 3.16
CA ARG A 353 -34.17 -16.62 3.75
C ARG A 353 -35.15 -15.64 3.12
N LEU A 354 -34.69 -14.58 2.46
CA LEU A 354 -35.57 -13.57 1.86
C LEU A 354 -35.90 -13.98 0.41
N PRO A 355 -37.16 -14.24 0.00
CA PRO A 355 -37.47 -14.84 -1.30
C PRO A 355 -37.18 -13.90 -2.45
N VAL A 356 -37.25 -12.58 -2.20
CA VAL A 356 -36.88 -11.56 -3.18
C VAL A 356 -35.39 -11.62 -3.53
N LEU A 357 -34.55 -12.14 -2.63
CA LEU A 357 -33.10 -12.28 -2.80
C LEU A 357 -32.65 -13.73 -3.01
N ALA A 358 -33.52 -14.71 -2.75
CA ALA A 358 -33.23 -16.13 -2.87
C ALA A 358 -33.32 -16.63 -4.31
N ALA A 359 -32.65 -17.74 -4.59
CA ALA A 359 -32.77 -18.46 -5.84
C ALA A 359 -34.20 -19.01 -6.01
N PRO A 360 -34.74 -19.06 -7.24
CA PRO A 360 -36.05 -19.65 -7.48
C PRO A 360 -36.05 -21.14 -7.11
N SER A 361 -36.99 -21.57 -6.28
CA SER A 361 -37.20 -22.98 -5.95
C SER A 361 -38.41 -23.53 -6.74
N GLY A 362 -38.15 -24.34 -7.76
CA GLY A 362 -39.16 -25.12 -8.50
C GLY A 362 -40.05 -24.34 -9.49
N GLU A 363 -40.66 -25.07 -10.42
CA GLU A 363 -41.54 -24.60 -11.49
C GLU A 363 -42.89 -24.07 -10.96
N SER A 364 -42.90 -22.89 -10.35
CA SER A 364 -44.14 -22.14 -10.14
C SER A 364 -44.56 -21.42 -11.44
N ARG A 365 -45.87 -21.24 -11.66
CA ARG A 365 -46.50 -20.47 -12.76
C ARG A 365 -45.90 -19.05 -12.96
N ALA A 366 -45.17 -18.51 -11.97
CA ALA A 366 -44.38 -17.28 -12.06
C ALA A 366 -43.07 -17.40 -12.87
N SER A 367 -42.66 -18.60 -13.30
CA SER A 367 -41.40 -18.82 -14.06
C SER A 367 -41.48 -18.37 -15.51
N ARG A 368 -42.69 -18.21 -16.08
CA ARG A 368 -42.88 -17.87 -17.50
C ARG A 368 -42.76 -16.37 -17.80
N SER A 369 -43.18 -15.49 -16.90
CA SER A 369 -42.93 -14.03 -16.99
C SER A 369 -41.50 -13.66 -16.61
N ARG A 370 -40.82 -14.55 -15.88
CA ARG A 370 -39.43 -14.37 -15.45
C ARG A 370 -38.38 -14.83 -16.50
N ARG A 371 -38.75 -15.29 -17.69
CA ARG A 371 -37.74 -15.61 -18.73
C ARG A 371 -37.09 -14.39 -19.39
N TRP A 372 -37.68 -13.20 -19.21
CA TRP A 372 -37.24 -11.95 -19.86
C TRP A 372 -36.28 -11.11 -18.99
N TRP A 373 -36.16 -11.36 -17.68
CA TRP A 373 -35.20 -10.65 -16.82
C TRP A 373 -33.82 -11.30 -16.79
N GLU A 374 -33.63 -12.52 -17.29
CA GLU A 374 -32.32 -13.18 -17.32
C GLU A 374 -31.31 -12.46 -18.23
N PRO A 375 -31.64 -12.11 -19.49
CA PRO A 375 -30.77 -11.25 -20.30
C PRO A 375 -30.65 -9.84 -19.72
N GLY A 376 -31.70 -9.29 -19.11
CA GLY A 376 -31.65 -8.00 -18.41
C GLY A 376 -30.77 -7.99 -17.16
N ALA A 377 -30.71 -9.11 -16.43
CA ALA A 377 -29.85 -9.28 -15.26
C ALA A 377 -28.42 -9.67 -15.63
N ALA A 378 -28.23 -10.39 -16.73
CA ALA A 378 -26.91 -10.61 -17.31
C ALA A 378 -26.32 -9.29 -17.86
N ALA A 379 -27.12 -8.49 -18.57
CA ALA A 379 -26.76 -7.15 -19.02
C ALA A 379 -26.57 -6.18 -17.83
N GLY A 380 -27.40 -6.29 -16.79
CA GLY A 380 -27.27 -5.53 -15.56
C GLY A 380 -26.02 -5.93 -14.76
N LEU A 381 -25.65 -7.21 -14.74
CA LEU A 381 -24.42 -7.69 -14.11
C LEU A 381 -23.20 -7.28 -14.92
N ALA A 382 -23.27 -7.36 -16.25
CA ALA A 382 -22.24 -6.86 -17.15
C ALA A 382 -22.07 -5.34 -17.02
N GLY A 383 -23.16 -4.58 -16.94
CA GLY A 383 -23.16 -3.13 -16.70
C GLY A 383 -22.64 -2.76 -15.31
N ALA A 384 -23.02 -3.50 -14.27
CA ALA A 384 -22.49 -3.33 -12.92
C ALA A 384 -21.02 -3.71 -12.83
N THR A 385 -20.58 -4.74 -13.55
CA THR A 385 -19.16 -5.14 -13.65
C THR A 385 -18.36 -4.11 -14.42
N ALA A 386 -18.89 -3.58 -15.53
CA ALA A 386 -18.27 -2.51 -16.30
C ALA A 386 -18.19 -1.20 -15.50
N ALA A 387 -19.26 -0.82 -14.79
CA ALA A 387 -19.24 0.33 -13.87
C ALA A 387 -18.27 0.09 -12.70
N PHE A 388 -18.22 -1.13 -12.17
CA PHE A 388 -17.28 -1.54 -11.13
C PHE A 388 -15.82 -1.43 -11.59
N LEU A 389 -15.50 -1.85 -12.81
CA LEU A 389 -14.17 -1.71 -13.41
C LEU A 389 -13.85 -0.26 -13.76
N PHE A 390 -14.81 0.50 -14.28
CA PHE A 390 -14.64 1.93 -14.55
C PHE A 390 -14.33 2.73 -13.26
N LEU A 391 -15.02 2.40 -12.16
CA LEU A 391 -14.79 3.01 -10.85
C LEU A 391 -13.56 2.43 -10.12
N ALA A 392 -12.93 1.38 -10.65
CA ALA A 392 -11.75 0.75 -10.07
C ALA A 392 -10.47 1.57 -10.28
N GLY A 393 -10.46 2.57 -11.17
CA GLY A 393 -9.27 3.35 -11.49
C GLY A 393 -8.33 2.61 -12.43
N GLU A 394 -7.03 2.93 -12.37
CA GLU A 394 -6.04 2.41 -13.31
C GLU A 394 -5.78 0.90 -13.12
N ILE A 395 -6.06 0.13 -14.17
CA ILE A 395 -5.62 -1.26 -14.32
C ILE A 395 -4.24 -1.24 -14.96
N GLY A 396 -3.28 -1.95 -14.37
CA GLY A 396 -1.92 -1.95 -14.92
C GLY A 396 -1.03 -3.02 -14.31
N LEU A 397 0.05 -3.29 -15.04
CA LEU A 397 1.14 -4.18 -14.66
C LEU A 397 2.43 -3.38 -14.48
N GLY A 398 3.46 -4.03 -13.95
CA GLY A 398 4.77 -3.39 -13.77
C GLY A 398 4.85 -2.51 -12.53
N VAL A 399 5.79 -1.58 -12.55
CA VAL A 399 6.11 -0.68 -11.44
C VAL A 399 5.33 0.63 -11.58
N ASP A 400 4.75 1.10 -10.47
CA ASP A 400 4.21 2.46 -10.44
C ASP A 400 5.36 3.49 -10.34
N ARG A 401 5.71 4.09 -11.49
CA ARG A 401 6.74 5.12 -11.60
C ARG A 401 6.34 6.46 -10.99
N SER A 402 5.05 6.69 -10.70
CA SER A 402 4.59 7.93 -10.06
C SER A 402 4.91 7.97 -8.56
N THR A 403 5.16 6.82 -7.95
CA THR A 403 5.47 6.69 -6.52
C THR A 403 6.83 6.04 -6.25
N THR A 404 7.38 5.30 -7.21
CA THR A 404 8.67 4.60 -7.10
C THR A 404 9.76 5.38 -7.85
N PRO A 405 10.93 5.69 -7.24
CA PRO A 405 11.96 6.53 -7.84
C PRO A 405 12.85 5.74 -8.82
N VAL A 406 12.25 5.09 -9.82
CA VAL A 406 12.94 4.22 -10.80
C VAL A 406 14.03 4.99 -11.53
N ASP A 407 13.67 6.12 -12.13
CA ASP A 407 14.57 6.89 -12.99
C ASP A 407 15.64 7.65 -12.18
N ALA A 408 15.32 8.12 -10.97
CA ALA A 408 16.31 8.63 -10.02
C ALA A 408 17.31 7.54 -9.60
N CYS A 409 16.85 6.30 -9.37
CA CYS A 409 17.74 5.18 -9.07
C CYS A 409 18.59 4.79 -10.28
N ARG A 410 18.08 4.91 -11.51
CA ARG A 410 18.87 4.78 -12.74
C ARG A 410 19.98 5.82 -12.79
N PHE A 411 19.69 7.08 -12.46
CA PHE A 411 20.71 8.13 -12.35
C PHE A 411 21.78 7.80 -11.30
N ILE A 412 21.38 7.35 -10.11
CA ILE A 412 22.30 6.93 -9.03
C ILE A 412 23.17 5.75 -9.46
N ALA A 413 22.60 4.77 -10.16
CA ALA A 413 23.33 3.59 -10.64
C ALA A 413 24.34 3.94 -11.73
N LEU A 414 24.03 4.90 -12.60
CA LEU A 414 24.94 5.35 -13.67
C LEU A 414 26.13 6.14 -13.12
N HIS A 415 25.86 7.07 -12.19
CA HIS A 415 26.82 8.09 -11.77
C HIS A 415 27.46 7.85 -10.41
N GLU A 416 26.94 6.88 -9.63
CA GLU A 416 27.48 6.42 -8.34
C GLU A 416 27.90 7.56 -7.40
N PRO A 417 26.97 8.44 -6.98
CA PRO A 417 27.30 9.49 -6.01
C PRO A 417 27.89 8.86 -4.75
N ARG A 418 28.99 9.43 -4.26
CA ARG A 418 29.76 8.98 -3.10
C ARG A 418 29.12 9.43 -1.78
N GLY A 419 29.42 8.68 -0.72
CA GLY A 419 28.93 8.95 0.62
C GLY A 419 27.51 8.47 0.89
N ARG A 420 27.05 8.74 2.11
CA ARG A 420 25.71 8.34 2.58
C ARG A 420 24.66 9.28 2.03
N LEU A 421 23.55 8.71 1.59
CA LEU A 421 22.40 9.46 1.13
C LEU A 421 21.33 9.47 2.22
N TYR A 422 20.81 10.65 2.52
CA TYR A 422 19.50 10.78 3.14
C TYR A 422 18.44 10.36 2.11
N ASN A 423 17.40 9.64 2.53
CA ASN A 423 16.29 9.32 1.66
C ASN A 423 14.96 9.52 2.37
N ASP A 424 13.94 9.92 1.61
CA ASP A 424 12.55 9.86 2.08
C ASP A 424 12.16 8.42 2.47
N VAL A 425 11.36 8.27 3.53
CA VAL A 425 10.94 6.97 4.08
C VAL A 425 10.25 6.07 3.04
N ARG A 426 9.49 6.64 2.11
CA ARG A 426 8.77 5.87 1.07
C ARG A 426 9.69 5.39 -0.05
N PHE A 427 10.88 5.98 -0.19
CA PHE A 427 11.88 5.54 -1.16
C PHE A 427 12.80 4.44 -0.60
N GLY A 428 12.87 4.30 0.72
CA GLY A 428 13.77 3.37 1.40
C GLY A 428 13.67 1.94 0.88
N GLY A 429 12.45 1.39 0.80
CA GLY A 429 12.26 0.02 0.34
C GLY A 429 12.82 -0.22 -1.08
N TYR A 430 12.58 0.70 -2.01
CA TYR A 430 13.08 0.57 -3.38
C TYR A 430 14.59 0.74 -3.47
N LEU A 431 15.17 1.67 -2.70
CA LEU A 431 16.63 1.81 -2.61
C LEU A 431 17.29 0.54 -2.07
N ILE A 432 16.68 -0.12 -1.09
CA ILE A 432 17.15 -1.41 -0.56
C ILE A 432 17.07 -2.48 -1.65
N TRP A 433 15.96 -2.55 -2.39
CA TRP A 433 15.84 -3.47 -3.53
C TRP A 433 16.92 -3.22 -4.59
N ARG A 434 17.20 -1.95 -4.91
CA ARG A 434 18.16 -1.59 -5.96
C ARG A 434 19.62 -1.78 -5.56
N PHE A 435 19.97 -1.40 -4.33
CA PHE A 435 21.36 -1.25 -3.92
C PHE A 435 21.74 -2.02 -2.65
N GLY A 436 20.78 -2.54 -1.89
CA GLY A 436 21.03 -3.28 -0.65
C GLY A 436 21.51 -4.72 -0.88
N PRO A 437 22.39 -5.25 -0.01
CA PRO A 437 23.00 -4.61 1.15
C PRO A 437 24.26 -3.78 0.82
N ARG A 438 24.73 -3.76 -0.45
CA ARG A 438 25.97 -3.08 -0.87
C ARG A 438 25.99 -1.59 -0.51
N ARG A 439 24.84 -0.91 -0.62
CA ARG A 439 24.64 0.47 -0.18
C ARG A 439 23.54 0.53 0.87
N ALA A 440 23.93 0.74 2.12
CA ALA A 440 22.98 0.94 3.20
C ALA A 440 22.20 2.25 3.03
N VAL A 441 20.90 2.24 3.35
CA VAL A 441 20.00 3.39 3.21
C VAL A 441 19.75 4.09 4.56
N PHE A 442 19.21 5.30 4.54
CA PHE A 442 18.99 6.09 5.75
C PHE A 442 17.77 5.60 6.54
N ILE A 443 16.64 5.35 5.89
CA ILE A 443 15.39 4.93 6.54
C ILE A 443 14.46 4.23 5.53
N ASP A 444 13.56 3.37 6.00
CA ASP A 444 12.51 2.72 5.19
C ASP A 444 11.19 2.53 5.99
N GLY A 445 10.21 1.85 5.39
CA GLY A 445 8.86 1.66 5.92
C GLY A 445 8.73 0.77 7.18
N ARG A 446 9.80 0.13 7.65
CA ARG A 446 9.81 -0.68 8.90
C ARG A 446 9.92 0.20 10.14
N ASN A 447 8.86 0.95 10.41
CA ASN A 447 8.84 2.03 11.41
C ASN A 447 9.28 1.60 12.82
N GLU A 448 9.05 0.34 13.20
CA GLU A 448 9.46 -0.22 14.49
C GLU A 448 10.98 -0.15 14.73
N LEU A 449 11.79 -0.10 13.65
CA LEU A 449 13.24 0.04 13.74
C LEU A 449 13.69 1.49 13.98
N PHE A 450 12.82 2.47 13.68
CA PHE A 450 13.19 3.88 13.53
C PHE A 450 12.41 4.83 14.45
N ALA A 451 11.64 4.36 15.43
CA ALA A 451 10.76 5.23 16.24
C ALA A 451 11.44 6.51 16.81
N PRO A 452 12.64 6.46 17.43
CA PRO A 452 13.31 7.69 17.90
C PRO A 452 13.73 8.63 16.76
N LEU A 453 14.18 8.06 15.63
CA LEU A 453 14.59 8.83 14.46
C LEU A 453 13.39 9.48 13.78
N LEU A 454 12.26 8.78 13.67
CA LEU A 454 11.01 9.32 13.14
C LEU A 454 10.48 10.49 13.99
N GLN A 455 10.60 10.39 15.32
CA GLN A 455 10.27 11.49 16.23
C GLN A 455 11.18 12.70 15.99
N GLU A 456 12.49 12.49 15.86
CA GLU A 456 13.44 13.58 15.57
C GLU A 456 13.13 14.25 14.21
N LEU A 457 12.89 13.46 13.17
CA LEU A 457 12.50 13.97 11.85
C LEU A 457 11.18 14.74 11.90
N SER A 458 10.18 14.24 12.62
CA SER A 458 8.91 14.94 12.82
C SER A 458 9.11 16.28 13.53
N GLY A 459 10.04 16.37 14.49
CA GLY A 459 10.41 17.62 15.15
C GLY A 459 11.12 18.58 14.20
N ILE A 460 12.02 18.08 13.34
CA ILE A 460 12.67 18.87 12.28
C ILE A 460 11.64 19.41 11.29
N TYR A 461 10.58 18.64 10.98
CA TYR A 461 9.58 19.07 10.00
C TYR A 461 8.50 20.00 10.57
N SER A 462 8.33 20.07 11.89
CA SER A 462 7.28 20.87 12.53
C SER A 462 7.79 22.01 13.42
N GLY A 463 9.07 22.05 13.78
CA GLY A 463 9.63 22.97 14.78
C GLY A 463 10.20 24.29 14.26
N GLU A 464 10.26 25.30 15.13
CA GLU A 464 10.81 26.64 14.85
C GLU A 464 12.35 26.68 14.73
N SER A 465 13.07 25.69 15.31
CA SER A 465 14.54 25.54 15.23
C SER A 465 15.00 24.46 14.23
N SER A 466 14.20 24.24 13.19
CA SER A 466 14.26 23.09 12.27
C SER A 466 15.55 22.98 11.45
N TYR A 467 16.11 24.11 10.98
CA TYR A 467 17.32 24.06 10.15
C TYR A 467 18.59 23.64 10.91
N ASN A 468 18.80 24.11 12.14
CA ASN A 468 19.99 23.71 12.92
C ASN A 468 19.93 22.24 13.30
N ALA A 469 18.76 21.75 13.72
CA ALA A 469 18.54 20.33 13.99
C ALA A 469 18.76 19.47 12.73
N TRP A 470 18.33 19.95 11.56
CA TRP A 470 18.64 19.33 10.28
C TRP A 470 20.15 19.27 10.00
N LEU A 471 20.89 20.37 10.20
CA LEU A 471 22.34 20.39 10.03
C LEU A 471 23.06 19.44 10.99
N ASP A 472 22.60 19.33 12.23
CA ASP A 472 23.12 18.38 13.21
C ASP A 472 22.91 16.94 12.76
N LEU A 473 21.73 16.62 12.23
CA LEU A 473 21.42 15.30 11.65
C LEU A 473 22.33 15.00 10.45
N VAL A 474 22.48 15.95 9.52
CA VAL A 474 23.36 15.83 8.34
C VAL A 474 24.80 15.54 8.76
N ARG A 475 25.32 16.25 9.76
CA ARG A 475 26.67 16.03 10.31
C ARG A 475 26.79 14.69 11.00
N ARG A 476 25.87 14.36 11.91
CA ARG A 476 25.88 13.12 12.71
C ARG A 476 25.88 11.87 11.85
N PHE A 477 25.14 11.87 10.74
CA PHE A 477 25.07 10.73 9.83
C PHE A 477 26.03 10.80 8.64
N ALA A 478 26.83 11.87 8.53
CA ALA A 478 27.73 12.13 7.42
C ALA A 478 27.00 12.06 6.06
N ILE A 479 25.90 12.81 5.96
CA ILE A 479 25.06 12.85 4.76
C ILE A 479 25.74 13.72 3.69
N GLU A 480 25.98 13.13 2.52
CA GLU A 480 26.63 13.77 1.36
C GLU A 480 25.67 13.98 0.18
N GLY A 481 24.49 13.38 0.24
CA GLY A 481 23.42 13.57 -0.74
C GLY A 481 22.03 13.28 -0.14
N ALA A 482 20.97 13.69 -0.82
CA ALA A 482 19.60 13.52 -0.37
C ALA A 482 18.67 13.19 -1.54
N LEU A 483 17.96 12.06 -1.47
CA LEU A 483 16.91 11.68 -2.42
C LEU A 483 15.53 11.86 -1.77
N VAL A 484 14.76 12.83 -2.23
CA VAL A 484 13.52 13.25 -1.56
C VAL A 484 12.34 13.31 -2.52
N ARG A 485 11.14 13.12 -1.98
CA ARG A 485 9.87 13.36 -2.68
C ARG A 485 9.51 14.84 -2.61
N TYR A 486 8.61 15.24 -3.49
CA TYR A 486 7.89 16.51 -3.37
C TYR A 486 6.96 16.49 -2.14
N SER A 487 7.08 17.51 -1.30
CA SER A 487 6.19 17.80 -0.16
C SER A 487 5.05 18.72 -0.62
N PRO A 488 3.78 18.39 -0.33
CA PRO A 488 2.68 19.32 -0.53
C PRO A 488 2.70 20.47 0.50
N ASP A 489 3.33 20.24 1.65
CA ASP A 489 3.35 21.17 2.77
C ASP A 489 4.54 22.13 2.68
N LYS A 490 4.28 23.42 2.87
CA LYS A 490 5.32 24.46 3.01
C LYS A 490 5.81 24.50 4.46
N MET A 491 7.12 24.65 4.65
CA MET A 491 7.77 24.78 5.95
C MET A 491 7.67 26.22 6.46
N GLY A 492 7.35 26.39 7.73
CA GLY A 492 7.41 27.69 8.40
C GLY A 492 8.86 28.14 8.60
N VAL A 493 9.19 29.35 8.18
CA VAL A 493 10.54 29.94 8.25
C VAL A 493 10.48 31.25 9.01
N VAL A 494 11.38 31.43 9.97
CA VAL A 494 11.61 32.72 10.64
C VAL A 494 12.79 33.40 9.96
N TYR A 495 12.52 34.52 9.31
CA TYR A 495 13.54 35.39 8.77
C TYR A 495 14.06 36.27 9.91
N PRO A 496 15.38 36.29 10.15
CA PRO A 496 15.95 37.16 11.18
C PRO A 496 15.63 38.63 10.90
N ALA A 497 15.60 39.43 11.96
CA ALA A 497 15.38 40.87 11.87
C ALA A 497 16.38 41.51 10.88
N ALA A 498 15.87 42.32 9.97
CA ALA A 498 16.67 43.07 9.00
C ALA A 498 16.64 44.56 9.40
N GLY A 499 17.70 45.05 10.03
CA GLY A 499 17.72 46.38 10.64
C GLY A 499 16.71 46.47 11.79
N ASP A 500 15.86 47.51 11.78
CA ASP A 500 14.84 47.77 12.81
C ASP A 500 13.54 46.95 12.63
N LEU A 501 13.45 46.12 11.58
CA LEU A 501 12.25 45.32 11.33
C LEU A 501 12.23 44.05 12.19
N PRO A 502 11.09 43.71 12.82
CA PRO A 502 10.98 42.50 13.62
C PRO A 502 11.17 41.24 12.74
N PRO A 503 11.55 40.09 13.35
CA PRO A 503 11.65 38.83 12.63
C PRO A 503 10.36 38.52 11.89
N ARG A 504 10.46 38.26 10.58
CA ARG A 504 9.28 37.96 9.75
C ARG A 504 9.07 36.46 9.71
N ARG A 505 7.84 36.00 9.91
CA ARG A 505 7.46 34.61 9.62
C ARG A 505 7.02 34.50 8.15
N GLY A 506 7.47 33.46 7.47
CA GLY A 506 7.02 33.13 6.11
C GLY A 506 7.01 31.63 5.88
N TYR A 507 6.70 31.23 4.66
CA TYR A 507 6.63 29.81 4.28
C TYR A 507 7.52 29.57 3.06
N ARG A 508 8.22 28.44 3.04
CA ARG A 508 9.04 28.00 1.89
C ARG A 508 8.80 26.53 1.60
N ALA A 509 9.02 26.13 0.35
CA ALA A 509 9.05 24.71 -0.01
C ALA A 509 10.06 23.95 0.86
N PHE A 510 9.72 22.71 1.21
CA PHE A 510 10.54 21.81 2.04
C PHE A 510 11.99 21.76 1.56
N SER A 511 12.19 21.53 0.27
CA SER A 511 13.49 21.41 -0.37
C SER A 511 14.24 22.72 -0.43
N ALA A 512 13.56 23.85 -0.66
CA ALA A 512 14.18 25.16 -0.65
C ALA A 512 14.71 25.53 0.74
N TYR A 513 14.04 25.06 1.80
CA TYR A 513 14.43 25.32 3.17
C TYR A 513 15.57 24.39 3.67
N LEU A 514 15.43 23.06 3.50
CA LEU A 514 16.41 22.10 4.02
C LEU A 514 17.62 21.89 3.10
N PHE A 515 17.48 22.15 1.80
CA PHE A 515 18.55 22.00 0.81
C PHE A 515 18.84 23.33 0.08
N PRO A 516 19.24 24.40 0.80
CA PRO A 516 19.51 25.68 0.18
C PRO A 516 20.65 25.57 -0.84
N GLN A 517 20.54 26.30 -1.95
CA GLN A 517 21.49 26.24 -3.07
C GLN A 517 22.95 26.56 -2.68
N SER A 518 23.16 27.28 -1.57
CA SER A 518 24.50 27.59 -1.04
C SER A 518 25.22 26.36 -0.49
N GLY A 519 24.48 25.41 0.10
CA GLY A 519 25.02 24.18 0.68
C GLY A 519 24.76 22.93 -0.16
N TRP A 520 23.79 22.98 -1.08
CA TRP A 520 23.33 21.82 -1.84
C TRP A 520 23.18 22.14 -3.33
N ALA A 521 23.34 21.13 -4.17
CA ALA A 521 23.13 21.20 -5.60
C ALA A 521 22.07 20.18 -6.01
N LEU A 522 20.98 20.64 -6.63
CA LEU A 522 20.03 19.77 -7.30
C LEU A 522 20.71 19.22 -8.56
N VAL A 523 20.95 17.92 -8.64
CA VAL A 523 21.65 17.28 -9.78
C VAL A 523 20.74 16.43 -10.64
N TYR A 524 19.59 16.02 -10.12
CA TYR A 524 18.58 15.26 -10.85
C TYR A 524 17.20 15.55 -10.27
N TRP A 525 16.20 15.61 -11.14
CA TRP A 525 14.79 15.62 -10.74
C TRP A 525 13.91 15.07 -11.87
N ASP A 526 12.78 14.49 -11.50
CA ASP A 526 11.68 14.08 -12.39
C ASP A 526 10.34 14.40 -11.70
N ASP A 527 9.24 13.79 -12.15
CA ASP A 527 7.92 14.04 -11.55
C ASP A 527 7.74 13.41 -10.15
N THR A 528 8.64 12.50 -9.76
CA THR A 528 8.56 11.64 -8.57
C THR A 528 9.56 12.04 -7.49
N ALA A 529 10.81 12.37 -7.87
CA ALA A 529 11.93 12.53 -6.96
C ALA A 529 12.85 13.71 -7.31
N MET A 530 13.56 14.19 -6.30
CA MET A 530 14.67 15.15 -6.42
C MET A 530 15.92 14.59 -5.73
N LEU A 531 17.07 14.69 -6.40
CA LEU A 531 18.38 14.31 -5.86
C LEU A 531 19.27 15.53 -5.66
N PHE A 532 19.63 15.79 -4.41
CA PHE A 532 20.55 16.83 -4.01
C PHE A 532 21.90 16.23 -3.62
N LEU A 533 23.00 16.89 -3.98
CA LEU A 533 24.35 16.56 -3.50
C LEU A 533 24.91 17.74 -2.71
N ARG A 534 25.58 17.45 -1.59
CA ARG A 534 26.15 18.49 -0.72
C ARG A 534 27.33 19.15 -1.42
N ARG A 535 27.37 20.48 -1.46
CA ARG A 535 28.53 21.23 -1.95
C ARG A 535 29.69 21.08 -0.97
N GLY A 536 30.91 21.04 -1.52
CA GLY A 536 32.12 20.74 -0.73
C GLY A 536 32.25 19.26 -0.33
N SER A 537 31.40 18.36 -0.85
CA SER A 537 31.56 16.91 -0.72
C SER A 537 32.51 16.33 -1.77
N GLU A 538 32.76 15.03 -1.68
CA GLU A 538 33.49 14.25 -2.69
C GLU A 538 32.78 14.20 -4.06
N ASN A 539 31.54 14.70 -4.16
CA ASN A 539 30.74 14.68 -5.37
C ASN A 539 30.93 15.90 -6.29
N ARG A 540 32.00 16.69 -6.10
CA ARG A 540 32.26 17.91 -6.88
C ARG A 540 32.15 17.72 -8.39
N ALA A 541 32.72 16.65 -8.94
CA ALA A 541 32.66 16.36 -10.37
C ALA A 541 31.22 16.13 -10.89
N LEU A 542 30.36 15.50 -10.09
CA LEU A 542 28.95 15.31 -10.43
C LEU A 542 28.18 16.63 -10.34
N ILE A 543 28.48 17.44 -9.33
CA ILE A 543 27.88 18.76 -9.14
C ILE A 543 28.23 19.66 -10.33
N ASP A 544 29.51 19.73 -10.71
CA ASP A 544 29.97 20.59 -11.81
C ASP A 544 29.31 20.20 -13.15
N ARG A 545 29.02 18.91 -13.36
CA ARG A 545 28.40 18.39 -14.58
C ARG A 545 26.87 18.52 -14.60
N PHE A 546 26.20 18.21 -13.49
CA PHE A 546 24.75 17.97 -13.48
C PHE A 546 23.95 19.02 -12.72
N ALA A 547 24.57 19.88 -11.91
CA ALA A 547 23.83 20.84 -11.10
C ALA A 547 22.92 21.74 -11.95
N TYR A 548 21.65 21.80 -11.56
CA TYR A 548 20.72 22.82 -11.98
C TYR A 548 21.05 24.13 -11.26
N ARG A 549 20.91 25.27 -11.95
CA ARG A 549 21.38 26.58 -11.46
C ARG A 549 20.25 27.40 -10.84
N SER A 550 19.12 27.46 -11.52
CA SER A 550 18.00 28.35 -11.20
C SER A 550 16.74 27.59 -10.81
N VAL A 551 16.53 26.38 -11.32
CA VAL A 551 15.29 25.65 -11.02
C VAL A 551 15.29 25.07 -9.59
N ASN A 552 14.17 25.28 -8.90
CA ASN A 552 13.71 24.44 -7.79
C ASN A 552 12.25 24.08 -8.11
N PRO A 553 11.96 22.82 -8.49
CA PRO A 553 10.63 22.45 -8.96
C PRO A 553 9.56 22.44 -7.86
N GLU A 554 9.96 22.34 -6.59
CA GLU A 554 9.03 22.40 -5.45
C GLU A 554 8.75 23.84 -5.01
N ASP A 555 9.68 24.77 -5.22
CA ASP A 555 9.54 26.21 -4.94
C ASP A 555 9.16 27.01 -6.21
N ALA A 556 8.30 26.40 -7.05
CA ALA A 556 7.90 26.88 -8.37
C ALA A 556 7.45 28.35 -8.39
N GLU A 557 6.59 28.72 -7.43
CA GLU A 557 6.05 30.07 -7.28
C GLU A 557 7.16 31.11 -7.08
N TYR A 558 8.11 30.82 -6.19
CA TYR A 558 9.25 31.70 -5.91
C TYR A 558 10.19 31.81 -7.12
N VAL A 559 10.48 30.68 -7.77
CA VAL A 559 11.36 30.62 -8.94
C VAL A 559 10.77 31.42 -10.11
N LEU A 560 9.47 31.30 -10.36
CA LEU A 560 8.77 32.07 -11.38
C LEU A 560 8.73 33.57 -11.07
N GLN A 561 8.46 33.94 -9.81
CA GLN A 561 8.50 35.34 -9.38
C GLN A 561 9.89 35.95 -9.61
N LYS A 562 10.95 35.26 -9.19
CA LYS A 562 12.33 35.71 -9.39
C LYS A 562 12.68 35.86 -10.88
N ALA A 563 12.11 35.04 -11.75
CA ALA A 563 12.29 35.13 -13.20
C ALA A 563 11.53 36.30 -13.86
N VAL A 564 10.58 36.93 -13.16
CA VAL A 564 10.00 38.22 -13.58
C VAL A 564 10.95 39.37 -13.22
N GLU A 565 11.59 39.29 -12.05
CA GLU A 565 12.43 40.34 -11.48
C GLU A 565 13.86 40.38 -12.09
N ASP A 566 14.41 39.23 -12.49
CA ASP A 566 15.78 39.10 -13.00
C ASP A 566 15.83 38.40 -14.38
N PRO A 567 16.11 39.15 -15.47
CA PRO A 567 16.25 38.59 -16.82
C PRO A 567 17.34 37.51 -16.95
N ARG A 568 18.47 37.65 -16.25
CA ARG A 568 19.54 36.64 -16.30
C ARG A 568 19.11 35.36 -15.59
N PHE A 569 18.40 35.50 -14.48
CA PHE A 569 17.82 34.35 -13.79
C PHE A 569 16.79 33.64 -14.67
N ARG A 570 15.95 34.40 -15.40
CA ARG A 570 14.97 33.87 -16.35
C ARG A 570 15.62 33.03 -17.46
N GLU A 571 16.68 33.52 -18.07
CA GLU A 571 17.43 32.79 -19.11
C GLU A 571 18.01 31.48 -18.55
N SER A 572 18.66 31.55 -17.39
CA SER A 572 19.21 30.37 -16.71
C SER A 572 18.12 29.35 -16.34
N LEU A 573 16.96 29.81 -15.88
CA LEU A 573 15.80 28.95 -15.61
C LEU A 573 15.27 28.28 -16.88
N GLN A 574 15.17 29.02 -17.99
CA GLN A 574 14.74 28.46 -19.27
C GLN A 574 15.71 27.39 -19.77
N GLN A 575 17.02 27.60 -19.60
CA GLN A 575 18.05 26.61 -19.94
C GLN A 575 17.90 25.33 -19.09
N ASP A 576 17.75 25.47 -17.77
CA ASP A 576 17.54 24.36 -16.85
C ASP A 576 16.31 23.51 -17.22
N LEU A 577 15.18 24.17 -17.50
CA LEU A 577 13.93 23.51 -17.88
C LEU A 577 14.02 22.84 -19.26
N THR A 578 14.66 23.50 -20.22
CA THR A 578 14.88 22.93 -21.56
C THR A 578 15.79 21.70 -21.49
N ARG A 579 16.85 21.75 -20.67
CA ARG A 579 17.73 20.60 -20.41
C ARG A 579 16.94 19.42 -19.85
N ARG A 580 16.15 19.64 -18.78
CA ARG A 580 15.33 18.58 -18.18
C ARG A 580 14.36 17.95 -19.19
N LEU A 581 13.75 18.74 -20.07
CA LEU A 581 12.84 18.24 -21.10
C LEU A 581 13.54 17.48 -22.24
N SER A 582 14.84 17.71 -22.44
CA SER A 582 15.65 16.97 -23.44
C SER A 582 16.14 15.61 -22.94
N GLU A 583 16.08 15.37 -21.63
CA GLU A 583 16.54 14.14 -20.99
C GLU A 583 15.37 13.22 -20.63
N PRO A 584 15.45 11.90 -20.87
CA PRO A 584 14.46 10.96 -20.35
C PRO A 584 14.59 10.79 -18.83
N PRO A 585 13.50 10.43 -18.12
CA PRO A 585 12.12 10.41 -18.60
C PRO A 585 11.60 11.84 -18.83
N SER A 586 10.54 11.96 -19.64
CA SER A 586 9.84 13.23 -19.78
C SER A 586 9.33 13.70 -18.42
N CYS A 587 9.48 14.99 -18.11
CA CYS A 587 9.04 15.56 -16.84
C CYS A 587 7.87 16.53 -17.08
N GLU A 588 6.68 16.15 -16.62
CA GLU A 588 5.47 16.96 -16.69
C GLU A 588 5.62 18.26 -15.91
N ARG A 589 6.20 18.21 -14.70
CA ARG A 589 6.49 19.40 -13.89
C ARG A 589 7.36 20.40 -14.64
N ALA A 590 8.41 19.94 -15.34
CA ALA A 590 9.26 20.80 -16.15
C ALA A 590 8.50 21.42 -17.33
N ARG A 591 7.60 20.65 -17.95
CA ARG A 591 6.76 21.13 -19.06
C ARG A 591 5.79 22.22 -18.60
N ILE A 592 5.13 22.02 -17.46
CA ILE A 592 4.22 23.00 -16.84
C ILE A 592 4.99 24.27 -16.48
N LEU A 593 6.12 24.15 -15.78
CA LEU A 593 6.96 25.28 -15.38
C LEU A 593 7.46 26.09 -16.58
N LEU A 594 7.89 25.43 -17.66
CA LEU A 594 8.33 26.12 -18.86
C LEU A 594 7.17 26.82 -19.58
N GLY A 595 5.99 26.20 -19.59
CA GLY A 595 4.76 26.82 -20.10
C GLY A 595 4.40 28.10 -19.33
N GLN A 596 4.41 28.02 -18.00
CA GLN A 596 4.18 29.17 -17.12
C GLN A 596 5.22 30.27 -17.34
N LEU A 597 6.51 29.91 -17.40
CA LEU A 597 7.60 30.85 -17.64
C LEU A 597 7.40 31.63 -18.95
N ARG A 598 6.98 30.95 -20.03
CA ARG A 598 6.73 31.58 -21.34
C ARG A 598 5.55 32.55 -21.34
N GLN A 599 4.59 32.39 -20.42
CA GLN A 599 3.43 33.27 -20.30
C GLN A 599 3.71 34.52 -19.45
N LEU A 600 4.76 34.52 -18.64
CA LEU A 600 5.09 35.65 -17.76
C LEU A 600 5.59 36.86 -18.56
N PRO A 601 5.17 38.09 -18.21
CA PRO A 601 5.68 39.29 -18.84
C PRO A 601 7.20 39.43 -18.63
N GLN A 602 7.92 39.89 -19.64
CA GLN A 602 9.29 40.37 -19.47
C GLN A 602 9.21 41.81 -18.95
N GLN A 603 9.76 42.10 -17.77
CA GLN A 603 10.01 43.49 -17.40
C GLN A 603 11.13 44.02 -18.30
N SER A 604 10.80 45.01 -19.14
CA SER A 604 11.78 45.73 -19.95
C SER A 604 12.78 46.41 -19.01
N ALA A 605 14.08 46.22 -19.24
CA ALA A 605 15.17 46.84 -18.47
C ALA A 605 15.30 48.37 -18.71
N SER A 606 14.21 49.09 -18.94
CA SER A 606 14.16 50.54 -19.17
C SER A 606 13.35 51.22 -18.08
N GLY A 607 13.98 51.36 -16.91
CA GLY A 607 13.44 52.10 -15.77
C GLY A 607 14.58 52.76 -14.99
N ALA A 608 15.48 53.45 -15.69
CA ALA A 608 16.33 54.44 -15.03
C ALA A 608 15.42 55.61 -14.61
N PRO A 609 15.46 56.09 -13.37
CA PRO A 609 14.70 57.27 -12.99
C PRO A 609 15.26 58.47 -13.76
N ASP A 610 14.41 59.15 -14.52
CA ASP A 610 14.74 60.40 -15.18
C ASP A 610 15.34 61.39 -14.17
N ARG A 611 16.60 61.80 -14.41
CA ARG A 611 17.18 62.95 -13.72
C ARG A 611 16.36 64.19 -14.10
N PRO A 612 15.95 65.04 -13.14
CA PRO A 612 15.31 66.30 -13.48
C PRO A 612 16.30 67.20 -14.23
N PRO A 613 15.83 68.01 -15.20
CA PRO A 613 16.71 68.88 -15.95
C PRO A 613 17.27 69.97 -15.03
N SER A 614 18.58 70.13 -15.06
CA SER A 614 19.30 71.26 -14.48
C SER A 614 18.78 72.55 -15.10
N GLY A 615 18.27 73.44 -14.25
CA GLY A 615 17.81 74.76 -14.65
C GLY A 615 18.93 75.65 -15.18
N SER A 616 18.54 76.57 -16.05
CA SER A 616 19.19 77.85 -16.33
C SER A 616 18.16 78.95 -16.18
#